data_AF-A0A821G8J4-F1
#
_entry.id   AF-A0A821G8J4-F1
#
_cell.length_a   1.000
_cell.length_b   1.000
_cell.length_c   1.000
_cell.angle_alpha   90.00
_cell.angle_beta   90.00
_cell.angle_gamma   90.00
#
_symmetry.space_group_name_H-M   'P 1'
#
loop_
_entity.id
_entity.type
_entity.pdbx_description
1 polymer ?
#
loop_
_entity_poly.entity_id
_entity_poly.type
_entity_poly.pdbx_seq_one_letter_code
_entity_poly.pdbx_strand_id
1 'polypeptide(L)' 'WGVNLPAHTVIIKGTQVYNPEKGRWTELGALDVMQMLGRAGRPQYDTRGQGILITSHSELQYYLSLM' A
#
# COMPACT_ATOMS: atom_id res chain seq x y z
N TRP A 1 4.57 10.99 5.22
CA TRP A 1 5.40 9.80 4.97
C TRP A 1 6.89 10.14 5.17
N GLY A 2 7.40 10.16 6.41
CA GLY A 2 8.65 10.87 6.74
C GLY A 2 9.86 10.04 7.14
N VAL A 3 9.78 8.70 7.13
CA VAL A 3 10.89 7.83 7.56
C VAL A 3 11.26 6.88 6.42
N ASN A 4 12.54 6.85 6.05
CA ASN A 4 13.07 5.93 5.04
C ASN A 4 13.58 4.64 5.69
N LEU A 5 12.65 3.78 6.10
CA LEU A 5 12.96 2.45 6.62
C LEU A 5 12.40 1.39 5.66
N PRO A 6 13.22 0.84 4.74
CA PRO A 6 12.80 -0.26 3.89
C PRO A 6 12.74 -1.57 4.68
N ALA A 7 11.80 -2.44 4.33
CA ALA A 7 11.63 -3.77 4.92
C ALA A 7 11.52 -4.81 3.81
N HIS A 8 11.95 -6.05 4.05
CA HIS A 8 11.84 -7.11 3.04
C HIS A 8 10.38 -7.30 2.59
N THR A 9 9.45 -7.32 3.56
CA THR A 9 8.02 -7.49 3.33
C THR A 9 7.25 -6.30 3.88
N VAL A 10 6.33 -5.75 3.07
CA VAL A 10 5.36 -4.73 3.49
C VAL A 10 3.96 -5.30 3.34
N ILE A 11 3.15 -5.15 4.38
CA ILE A 11 1.75 -5.58 4.39
C ILE A 11 0.86 -4.35 4.59
N ILE A 12 0.03 -4.06 3.62
CA ILE A 12 -1.01 -3.02 3.69
C ILE A 12 -2.30 -3.72 4.12
N LYS A 13 -2.64 -3.60 5.41
CA LYS A 13 -3.83 -4.22 5.97
C LYS A 13 -5.02 -3.27 5.88
N GLY A 14 -5.92 -3.55 4.94
CA GLY A 14 -7.10 -2.73 4.70
C GLY A 14 -6.74 -1.49 3.90
N THR A 15 -7.59 -1.16 2.93
CA THR A 15 -7.42 0.01 2.06
C THR A 15 -8.35 1.16 2.43
N GLN A 16 -9.17 0.99 3.47
CA GLN A 16 -10.14 2.00 3.87
C GLN A 16 -9.55 2.98 4.88
N VAL A 17 -9.59 4.27 4.54
CA VAL A 17 -9.21 5.39 5.39
C VAL A 17 -10.41 6.29 5.57
N TYR A 18 -10.62 6.75 6.80
CA TYR A 18 -11.68 7.69 7.10
C TYR A 18 -11.32 9.08 6.57
N ASN A 19 -12.15 9.63 5.68
CA ASN A 19 -12.01 10.99 5.17
C ASN A 19 -12.93 11.93 5.96
N PRO A 20 -12.39 12.81 6.83
CA PRO A 20 -13.19 13.71 7.65
C PRO A 20 -13.90 14.80 6.83
N GLU A 21 -13.33 15.22 5.69
CA GLU A 21 -13.95 16.23 4.82
C GLU A 21 -15.24 15.71 4.16
N LYS A 22 -15.27 14.40 3.86
CA LYS A 22 -16.42 13.73 3.25
C LYS A 22 -17.31 13.02 4.27
N GLY A 23 -16.90 12.95 5.54
CA GLY A 23 -17.60 12.25 6.62
C GLY A 23 -17.81 10.75 6.37
N ARG A 24 -16.95 10.11 5.56
CA ARG A 24 -17.12 8.70 5.16
C ARG A 24 -15.78 7.98 5.02
N TRP A 25 -15.84 6.66 5.06
CA TRP A 25 -14.72 5.80 4.68
C TRP A 25 -14.49 5.88 3.18
N THR A 26 -13.24 6.09 2.79
CA THR A 26 -12.80 6.17 1.40
C THR A 26 -11.62 5.24 1.20
N GLU A 27 -11.46 4.74 -0.01
CA GLU A 27 -10.32 3.89 -0.37
C GLU A 27 -9.01 4.69 -0.42
N LEU A 28 -7.91 4.00 -0.17
CA LEU A 28 -6.56 4.53 -0.22
C LEU A 28 -6.25 4.99 -1.64
N GLY A 29 -5.65 6.17 -1.78
CA GLY A 29 -5.21 6.66 -3.07
C GLY A 29 -4.12 5.76 -3.67
N ALA A 30 -4.09 5.67 -5.00
CA ALA A 30 -3.07 4.91 -5.72
C ALA A 30 -1.63 5.33 -5.35
N LEU A 31 -1.41 6.63 -5.16
CA LEU A 31 -0.10 7.17 -4.75
C LEU A 31 0.33 6.69 -3.36
N ASP A 32 -0.60 6.62 -2.41
CA ASP A 32 -0.30 6.14 -1.05
C ASP A 32 0.05 4.66 -1.07
N VAL A 33 -0.70 3.86 -1.84
CA VAL A 33 -0.40 2.42 -2.01
C VAL A 33 0.97 2.22 -2.64
N MET A 34 1.27 2.94 -3.73
CA MET A 34 2.59 2.87 -4.37
C MET A 34 3.72 3.32 -3.43
N GLN A 35 3.51 4.37 -2.64
CA GLN A 35 4.50 4.82 -1.66
C GLN A 35 4.74 3.79 -0.55
N MET A 36 3.69 3.13 -0.07
CA MET A 36 3.81 2.04 0.91
C MET A 36 4.55 0.83 0.31
N LEU A 37 4.15 0.37 -0.87
CA LEU A 37 4.78 -0.75 -1.56
C LEU A 37 6.23 -0.45 -1.97
N GLY A 38 6.56 0.82 -2.25
CA GLY A 38 7.93 1.26 -2.51
C GLY A 38 8.89 1.11 -1.31
N ARG A 39 8.38 0.77 -0.12
CA ARG A 39 9.20 0.40 1.05
C ARG A 39 9.51 -1.11 1.09
N ALA A 40 8.92 -1.91 0.21
CA ALA A 40 9.16 -3.35 0.13
C ALA A 40 10.46 -3.64 -0.63
N GLY A 41 11.34 -4.40 0.01
CA GLY A 41 12.69 -4.70 -0.45
C GLY A 41 13.72 -3.71 0.10
N ARG A 42 14.77 -4.24 0.73
CA ARG A 42 15.93 -3.44 1.15
C ARG A 42 16.98 -3.45 0.04
N PRO A 43 17.28 -2.30 -0.59
CA PRO A 43 18.39 -2.21 -1.53
C PRO A 43 19.66 -2.72 -0.87
N GLN A 44 20.47 -3.51 -1.60
CA GLN A 44 21.72 -4.16 -1.16
C GLN A 44 21.59 -5.43 -0.31
N TYR A 45 20.48 -5.67 0.39
CA TYR A 45 20.33 -6.85 1.26
C TYR A 45 19.41 -7.93 0.67
N ASP A 46 18.33 -7.52 0.02
CA ASP A 46 17.31 -8.42 -0.48
C ASP A 46 17.33 -8.47 -2.02
N THR A 47 17.28 -9.67 -2.62
CA THR A 47 17.18 -9.85 -4.07
C THR A 47 15.78 -9.59 -4.63
N ARG A 48 14.77 -9.64 -3.76
CA ARG A 48 13.35 -9.42 -4.07
C ARG A 48 12.69 -8.77 -2.86
N GLY A 49 11.77 -7.83 -3.09
CA GLY A 49 10.86 -7.31 -2.07
C GLY A 49 9.49 -7.96 -2.20
N GLN A 50 8.76 -8.08 -1.09
CA GLN A 50 7.41 -8.62 -1.09
C GLN A 50 6.40 -7.59 -0.60
N GLY A 51 5.39 -7.30 -1.43
CA GLY A 51 4.24 -6.48 -1.08
C GLY A 51 2.99 -7.33 -0.93
N ILE A 52 2.28 -7.22 0.18
CA ILE A 52 0.98 -7.87 0.40
C ILE A 52 -0.06 -6.78 0.63
N LEU A 53 -1.08 -6.75 -0.23
CA LEU A 53 -2.21 -5.85 -0.09
C LEU A 53 -3.46 -6.65 0.30
N ILE A 54 -4.07 -6.28 1.42
CA ILE A 54 -5.31 -6.89 1.90
C ILE A 54 -6.42 -5.85 1.70
N THR A 55 -7.31 -6.11 0.75
CA THR A 55 -8.42 -5.22 0.39
C THR A 55 -9.71 -6.03 0.18
N SER A 56 -10.82 -5.33 -0.04
CA SER A 56 -12.10 -5.95 -0.40
C SER A 56 -12.04 -6.53 -1.82
N HIS A 57 -12.84 -7.56 -2.09
CA HIS A 57 -12.84 -8.21 -3.41
C HIS A 57 -13.28 -7.26 -4.55
N SER A 58 -14.13 -6.28 -4.24
CA SER A 58 -14.58 -5.28 -5.23
C SER A 58 -13.46 -4.36 -5.69
N GLU A 59 -12.57 -3.97 -4.79
CA GLU A 59 -11.46 -3.06 -5.07
C GLU A 59 -10.18 -3.78 -5.53
N LEU A 60 -10.17 -5.11 -5.47
CA LEU A 60 -9.03 -5.92 -5.87
C LEU A 60 -8.61 -5.62 -7.33
N GLN A 61 -9.58 -5.53 -8.25
CA GLN A 61 -9.30 -5.25 -9.66
C GLN A 61 -8.76 -3.83 -9.87
N TYR A 62 -9.23 -2.86 -9.07
CA TYR A 62 -8.70 -1.49 -9.10
C TYR A 62 -7.22 -1.47 -8.73
N TYR A 63 -6.85 -2.08 -7.59
CA TYR A 63 -5.47 -2.12 -7.15
C TYR A 63 -4.56 -2.99 -8.02
N LEU A 64 -5.07 -4.05 -8.64
CA LEU A 64 -4.34 -4.81 -9.66
C LEU A 64 -4.04 -3.99 -10.91
N SER A 65 -4.99 -3.15 -11.36
CA SER A 65 -4.79 -2.31 -12.56
C SER A 65 -3.78 -1.18 -12.36
N LEU A 66 -3.47 -0.85 -11.10
CA LEU A 66 -2.55 0.22 -10.72
C LEU A 66 -1.08 -0.24 -10.62
N MET A 67 -0.84 -1.56 -10.60
CA MET A 67 0.49 -2.18 -10.49
C MET A 67 0.93 -2.76 -11.83
#